data_AF-A0AA43HSL9-F1
#
_entry.id   AF-A0AA43HSL9-F1
#
_cell.length_a   1.000
_cell.length_b   1.000
_cell.length_c   1.000
_cell.angle_alpha   90.00
_cell.angle_beta   90.00
_cell.angle_gamma   90.00
#
_symmetry.space_group_name_H-M   'P 1'
#
loop_
_entity.id
_entity.type
_entity.pdbx_description
1 polymer ?
#
loop_
_entity_poly.entity_id
_entity_poly.type
_entity_poly.pdbx_seq_one_letter_code
_entity_poly.pdbx_strand_id
1 'polypeptide(L)'
;MKAKDIKKKIMYILGGTVLTEDFFWKNARFIITVFIIIVFYISNRYSCIEKMAKIESLQRELKDAKYESLTISAELMGVSRESKVEDLVQKNGVDIALTKDPTYKIKK
;
A
#
# COMPACT_ATOMS: atom_id res chain seq x y z
N MET A 1 50.31 7.22 -18.38
CA MET A 1 50.59 5.77 -18.34
C MET A 1 49.62 5.04 -17.40
N LYS A 2 48.29 5.26 -17.51
CA LYS A 2 47.32 4.74 -16.51
C LYS A 2 46.06 4.09 -17.13
N ALA A 3 45.55 4.62 -18.24
CA ALA A 3 44.30 4.11 -18.84
C ALA A 3 44.46 2.77 -19.58
N LYS A 4 45.60 2.55 -20.26
CA LYS A 4 45.85 1.29 -21.00
C LYS A 4 46.01 0.09 -20.07
N ASP A 5 46.59 0.30 -18.89
CA ASP A 5 46.81 -0.77 -17.90
C ASP A 5 45.52 -1.17 -17.20
N ILE A 6 44.64 -0.20 -16.91
CA ILE A 6 43.29 -0.47 -16.37
C ILE A 6 42.45 -1.25 -17.39
N LYS A 7 42.47 -0.83 -18.67
CA LYS A 7 41.77 -1.56 -19.75
C LYS A 7 42.30 -2.99 -19.92
N LYS A 8 43.62 -3.19 -19.86
CA LYS A 8 44.22 -4.54 -19.88
C LYS A 8 43.80 -5.38 -18.68
N LYS A 9 43.77 -4.82 -17.47
CA LYS A 9 43.30 -5.53 -16.26
C LYS A 9 41.82 -5.91 -16.35
N ILE A 10 40.96 -5.01 -16.81
CA ILE A 10 39.54 -5.30 -17.01
C ILE A 10 39.36 -6.39 -18.07
N MET A 11 40.09 -6.29 -19.18
CA MET A 11 40.05 -7.30 -20.25
C MET A 11 40.62 -8.65 -19.81
N TYR A 12 41.61 -8.67 -18.91
CA TYR A 12 42.17 -9.88 -18.31
C TYR A 12 41.18 -10.56 -17.35
N ILE A 13 40.45 -9.77 -16.56
CA ILE A 13 39.41 -10.26 -15.64
C ILE A 13 38.18 -10.76 -16.43
N LEU A 14 37.73 -10.01 -17.44
CA LEU A 14 36.59 -10.39 -18.29
C LEU A 14 36.93 -11.51 -19.27
N GLY A 15 38.19 -11.61 -19.70
CA GLY A 15 38.70 -12.66 -20.59
C GLY A 15 38.84 -14.03 -19.92
N GLY A 16 38.43 -14.17 -18.65
CA GLY A 16 38.39 -15.44 -17.95
C GLY A 16 39.75 -15.97 -17.49
N THR A 17 40.85 -15.27 -17.78
CA THR A 17 42.20 -15.69 -17.36
C THR A 17 42.33 -15.70 -15.83
N VAL A 18 41.61 -14.79 -15.15
CA VAL A 18 41.53 -14.81 -13.69
C VAL A 18 40.77 -16.05 -13.16
N LEU A 19 39.86 -16.62 -13.95
CA LEU A 19 39.05 -17.79 -13.60
C LEU A 19 39.80 -19.11 -13.82
N THR A 20 40.76 -19.13 -14.75
CA THR A 20 41.66 -20.27 -15.02
C THR A 20 42.89 -20.29 -14.11
N GLU A 21 43.22 -19.20 -13.41
CA GLU A 21 44.31 -19.15 -12.42
C GLU A 21 43.92 -19.81 -11.08
N ASP A 22 44.88 -20.48 -10.43
CA ASP A 22 44.73 -21.11 -9.09
C ASP A 22 44.27 -20.14 -7.97
N PHE A 23 44.26 -18.83 -8.26
CA PHE A 23 43.78 -17.79 -7.37
C PHE A 23 42.31 -17.99 -6.97
N PHE A 24 41.45 -18.47 -7.87
CA PHE A 24 40.05 -18.75 -7.56
C PHE A 24 39.91 -19.90 -6.56
N TRP A 25 40.65 -20.99 -6.76
CA TRP A 25 40.64 -22.12 -5.82
C TRP A 25 41.15 -21.71 -4.44
N LYS A 26 42.22 -20.91 -4.38
CA LYS A 26 42.79 -20.42 -3.12
C LYS A 26 41.84 -19.50 -2.34
N ASN A 27 40.97 -18.77 -3.03
CA ASN A 27 40.04 -17.81 -2.42
C ASN A 27 38.55 -18.20 -2.56
N ALA A 28 38.26 -19.44 -2.96
CA ALA A 28 36.91 -19.90 -3.30
C ALA A 28 35.91 -19.65 -2.17
N ARG A 29 36.33 -19.85 -0.91
CA ARG A 29 35.52 -19.58 0.28
C ARG A 29 35.03 -18.13 0.35
N PHE A 30 35.88 -17.16 0.02
CA PHE A 30 35.52 -15.75 0.01
C PHE A 30 34.55 -15.43 -1.14
N ILE A 31 34.84 -15.95 -2.34
CA ILE A 31 34.01 -15.73 -3.54
C ILE A 31 32.60 -16.30 -3.34
N ILE A 32 32.48 -17.50 -2.77
CA ILE A 32 31.19 -18.11 -2.43
C ILE A 32 30.44 -17.26 -1.40
N THR A 33 31.13 -16.74 -0.39
CA THR A 33 30.51 -15.87 0.62
C THR A 33 29.93 -14.61 -0.02
N VAL A 34 30.69 -13.95 -0.90
CA VAL A 34 30.22 -12.76 -1.63
C VAL A 34 29.04 -13.11 -2.54
N PHE A 35 29.10 -14.24 -3.23
CA PHE A 35 28.01 -14.70 -4.09
C PHE A 35 26.71 -14.92 -3.30
N ILE A 36 26.77 -15.56 -2.14
CA ILE A 36 25.62 -15.75 -1.24
C ILE A 36 25.03 -14.41 -0.81
N ILE A 37 25.88 -13.44 -0.44
CA ILE A 37 25.44 -12.09 -0.07
C ILE A 37 24.71 -11.41 -1.23
N ILE A 38 25.23 -11.52 -2.46
CA ILE A 38 24.60 -10.95 -3.66
C ILE A 38 23.22 -11.56 -3.89
N VAL A 39 23.10 -12.89 -3.83
CA VAL A 39 21.82 -13.59 -4.01
C VAL A 39 20.82 -13.18 -2.93
N PHE A 40 21.26 -13.09 -1.68
CA PHE A 40 20.41 -12.66 -0.57
C PHE A 40 19.94 -11.21 -0.73
N TYR A 41 20.84 -10.31 -1.17
CA TYR A 41 20.52 -8.91 -1.42
C TYR A 41 19.46 -8.75 -2.52
N ILE A 42 19.61 -9.46 -3.63
CA ILE A 42 18.63 -9.46 -4.72
C ILE A 42 17.27 -9.94 -4.21
N SER A 43 17.25 -11.07 -3.49
CA SER A 43 16.03 -11.65 -2.92
C SER A 43 15.33 -10.68 -1.96
N ASN A 44 16.10 -10.02 -1.08
CA ASN A 44 15.58 -9.03 -0.14
C ASN A 44 14.97 -7.82 -0.86
N ARG A 45 15.64 -7.34 -1.91
CA ARG A 45 15.14 -6.22 -2.73
C ARG A 45 13.80 -6.55 -3.38
N TYR A 46 13.67 -7.73 -4.00
CA TYR A 46 12.40 -8.15 -4.59
C TYR A 46 11.29 -8.31 -3.55
N SER A 47 11.62 -8.89 -2.39
CA SER A 47 10.67 -9.02 -1.27
C SER A 47 10.16 -7.66 -0.79
N CYS A 48 11.03 -6.65 -0.76
CA CYS A 48 10.65 -5.29 -0.38
C CYS A 48 9.70 -4.67 -1.42
N ILE A 49 10.02 -4.80 -2.71
CA ILE A 49 9.19 -4.26 -3.81
C ILE A 49 7.78 -4.87 -3.76
N GLU A 50 7.68 -6.19 -3.57
CA GLU A 50 6.39 -6.89 -3.50
C GLU A 50 5.56 -6.42 -2.29
N LYS A 51 6.19 -6.33 -1.11
CA LYS A 51 5.52 -5.87 0.11
C LYS A 51 5.03 -4.43 -0.01
N MET A 52 5.82 -3.55 -0.63
CA MET A 52 5.42 -2.16 -0.85
C MET A 52 4.20 -2.07 -1.77
N ALA A 53 4.18 -2.82 -2.87
CA ALA A 53 3.01 -2.90 -3.75
C ALA A 53 1.78 -3.44 -3.00
N LYS A 54 1.97 -4.45 -2.14
CA LYS A 54 0.88 -5.00 -1.33
C LYS A 54 0.33 -3.98 -0.33
N ILE A 55 1.20 -3.24 0.37
CA ILE A 55 0.80 -2.16 1.28
C ILE A 55 -0.01 -1.11 0.53
N GLU A 56 0.44 -0.70 -0.65
CA GLU A 56 -0.29 0.30 -1.45
C GLU A 56 -1.70 -0.19 -1.81
N SER A 57 -1.84 -1.45 -2.24
CA SER A 57 -3.15 -2.04 -2.54
C SER A 57 -4.08 -2.07 -1.33
N LEU A 58 -3.55 -2.47 -0.16
CA LEU A 58 -4.33 -2.52 1.09
C LEU A 58 -4.74 -1.13 1.57
N GLN A 59 -3.89 -0.12 1.39
CA GLN A 59 -4.23 1.26 1.73
C GLN A 59 -5.31 1.84 0.82
N ARG A 60 -5.32 1.48 -0.47
CA ARG A 60 -6.41 1.87 -1.38
C ARG A 60 -7.73 1.24 -0.95
N GLU A 61 -7.74 -0.07 -0.70
CA GLU A 61 -8.94 -0.79 -0.26
C GLU A 61 -9.50 -0.24 1.06
N LEU A 62 -8.63 0.06 2.03
CA LEU A 62 -9.02 0.74 3.28
C LEU A 62 -9.69 2.10 3.01
N LYS A 63 -9.10 2.89 2.09
CA LYS A 63 -9.61 4.22 1.76
C LYS A 63 -10.99 4.14 1.09
N ASP A 64 -11.16 3.19 0.19
CA ASP A 64 -12.43 2.98 -0.53
C ASP A 64 -13.53 2.54 0.44
N ALA A 65 -13.25 1.56 1.32
CA ALA A 65 -14.19 1.14 2.36
C ALA A 65 -14.57 2.30 3.30
N LYS A 66 -13.62 3.17 3.64
CA LYS A 66 -13.90 4.37 4.44
C LYS A 66 -14.82 5.34 3.68
N TYR A 67 -14.59 5.60 2.40
CA TYR A 67 -15.47 6.46 1.60
C TYR A 67 -16.86 5.87 1.41
N GLU A 68 -16.97 4.56 1.24
CA GLU A 68 -18.25 3.87 1.17
C GLU A 68 -19.04 4.06 2.46
N SER A 69 -18.41 3.81 3.62
CA SER A 69 -19.06 4.01 4.92
C SER A 69 -19.53 5.45 5.14
N LEU A 70 -18.74 6.43 4.67
CA LEU A 70 -19.07 7.85 4.77
C LEU A 70 -20.22 8.20 3.83
N THR A 71 -20.22 7.67 2.61
CA THR A 71 -21.30 7.85 1.63
C THR A 71 -22.61 7.29 2.16
N ILE A 72 -22.61 6.05 2.67
CA ILE A 72 -23.79 5.42 3.27
C ILE A 72 -24.29 6.26 4.45
N SER A 73 -23.39 6.72 5.32
CA SER A 73 -23.75 7.56 6.47
C SER A 73 -24.34 8.89 6.04
N ALA A 74 -23.80 9.52 4.99
CA ALA A 74 -24.29 10.78 4.44
C ALA A 74 -25.67 10.60 3.76
N GLU A 75 -25.87 9.51 3.04
CA GLU A 75 -27.16 9.15 2.44
C GLU A 75 -28.21 8.92 3.54
N LEU A 76 -27.86 8.14 4.56
CA LEU A 76 -28.73 7.89 5.71
C LEU A 76 -29.09 9.19 6.44
N MET A 77 -28.11 10.08 6.66
CA MET A 77 -28.37 11.42 7.21
C MET A 77 -29.31 12.22 6.31
N GLY A 78 -29.14 12.16 4.99
CA GLY A 78 -29.99 12.86 4.02
C GLY A 78 -31.44 12.38 4.03
N VAL A 79 -31.65 11.07 4.11
CA VAL A 79 -32.98 10.44 4.17
C VAL A 79 -33.61 10.63 5.56
N SER A 80 -32.81 10.65 6.63
CA SER A 80 -33.29 10.85 8.00
C SER A 80 -33.55 12.33 8.34
N ARG A 81 -33.35 13.28 7.40
CA ARG A 81 -33.72 14.68 7.62
C ARG A 81 -35.22 14.77 7.86
N GLU A 82 -35.60 15.45 8.92
CA GLU A 82 -36.99 15.65 9.35
C GLU A 82 -37.89 16.11 8.19
N SER A 83 -37.45 17.09 7.40
CA SER A 83 -38.17 17.57 6.22
C SER A 83 -38.39 16.50 5.14
N LYS A 84 -37.43 15.58 4.96
CA LYS A 84 -37.51 14.49 3.97
C LYS A 84 -38.44 13.38 4.46
N VAL A 85 -38.41 13.12 5.76
CA VAL A 85 -39.31 12.17 6.43
C VAL A 85 -40.75 12.70 6.38
N GLU A 86 -40.97 13.99 6.62
CA GLU A 86 -42.28 14.64 6.51
C GLU A 86 -42.85 14.53 5.08
N ASP A 87 -42.05 14.85 4.06
CA ASP A 87 -42.43 14.67 2.64
C ASP A 87 -42.81 13.21 2.32
N LEU A 88 -42.05 12.23 2.83
CA LEU A 88 -42.31 10.80 2.61
C LEU A 88 -43.58 10.33 3.33
N VAL A 89 -43.81 10.78 4.56
CA VAL A 89 -45.02 10.47 5.35
C VAL A 89 -46.26 11.01 4.66
N GLN A 90 -46.21 12.25 4.18
CA GLN A 90 -47.30 12.89 3.45
C GLN A 90 -47.58 12.21 2.11
N LYS A 91 -46.54 11.82 1.36
CA LYS A 91 -46.68 11.10 0.09
C LYS A 91 -47.26 9.70 0.24
N ASN A 92 -46.97 9.01 1.35
CA ASN A 92 -47.51 7.68 1.65
C ASN A 92 -48.89 7.72 2.34
N GLY A 93 -49.47 8.91 2.53
CA GLY A 93 -50.82 9.07 3.08
C GLY A 93 -50.96 8.67 4.54
N VAL A 94 -49.86 8.70 5.31
CA VAL A 94 -49.87 8.36 6.73
C VAL A 94 -50.19 9.62 7.54
N ASP A 95 -51.21 9.56 8.38
CA ASP A 95 -51.73 10.71 9.14
C ASP A 95 -50.90 10.99 10.40
N ILE A 96 -49.60 11.29 10.19
CA ILE A 96 -48.66 11.64 11.26
C ILE A 96 -48.16 13.06 11.00
N ALA A 97 -48.43 13.98 11.92
CA ALA A 97 -48.01 15.38 11.85
C ALA A 97 -47.09 15.74 13.02
N LEU A 98 -46.05 16.52 12.74
CA LEU A 98 -45.19 17.08 13.78
C LEU A 98 -45.96 18.11 14.62
N THR A 99 -46.01 17.90 15.93
CA THR A 99 -46.58 18.86 16.88
C THR A 99 -45.75 20.13 16.88
N LYS A 100 -46.33 21.25 16.42
CA LYS A 100 -45.67 22.57 16.38
C LYS A 100 -45.68 23.29 17.73
N ASP A 101 -46.43 22.77 18.70
CA ASP A 101 -46.54 23.34 20.03
C ASP A 101 -45.40 22.86 20.95
N PRO A 102 -44.76 23.77 21.71
CA PRO A 102 -43.67 23.41 22.60
C PRO A 102 -44.16 22.54 23.76
N THR A 103 -43.34 21.57 24.18
CA THR A 103 -43.72 20.63 25.25
C THR A 103 -43.68 21.32 26.62
N TYR A 104 -44.82 21.36 27.31
CA TYR A 104 -44.91 21.93 28.66
C TYR A 104 -44.49 20.91 29.72
N LYS A 105 -43.42 21.22 30.47
CA LYS A 105 -43.05 20.45 31.67
C LYS A 105 -43.98 20.86 32.82
N ILE A 106 -44.87 19.96 33.22
CA ILE A 106 -45.66 20.14 34.44
C ILE A 106 -44.68 20.03 35.63
N LYS A 107 -44.40 21.15 36.30
CA LYS A 107 -43.68 21.12 37.59
C LYS A 107 -44.61 20.51 38.63
N LYS A 108 -44.09 19.49 39.32
CA LYS A 108 -44.74 18.88 40.48
C LYS A 108 -44.63 19.80 41.69
#